data_AF-A0A6L5QY28-F1
#
_entry.id   AF-A0A6L5QY28-F1
#
_cell.length_a   1.000
_cell.length_b   1.000
_cell.length_c   1.000
_cell.angle_alpha   90.00
_cell.angle_beta   90.00
_cell.angle_gamma   90.00
#
_symmetry.space_group_name_H-M   'P 1'
#
loop_
_entity.id
_entity.type
_entity.pdbx_description
1 polymer ?
#
loop_
_entity_poly.entity_id
_entity_poly.type
_entity_poly.pdbx_seq_one_letter_code
_entity_poly.pdbx_strand_id
1 'polypeptide(L)'
;MATAFQSERVARFDGEAPRVWSPLSGFRRARDGWVRTHGNYPHHARALQRVLALDGGADDAAIGAAVARWSAVELADAVTREGGMCVAVAGEDPRVDDELRRHPLVDVVRLGEAEASGVLAVDAERPLAGARVLDLTRVIAGPVATRTLALLGADVLRIDPPVPAELGWQHLDSGPGKRSALLDLRTEGGAARFDELLAGADAIVLGYRPASLARLGLDPESLAARRPGLVVGQLAAWGFGGTTGERGGFDSLVQASSGIALVEGGPDAPGALPAQALDHATGYLIAAAMVALLRRRSTVGGSWLARMSLRRTAAELLGLPRRAEADGVGLDDATRESHAVTLSGPAGEQRIARPAIAAPRRAVEWPSAPHEWGSDRPSWAG
;
A
#
# COMPACT_ATOMS: atom_id res chain seq x y z
N MET A 1 -9.11 -12.58 -11.46
CA MET A 1 -7.98 -11.62 -11.35
C MET A 1 -8.45 -10.21 -10.99
N ALA A 2 -9.32 -9.57 -11.78
CA ALA A 2 -9.76 -8.19 -11.52
C ALA A 2 -10.49 -8.00 -10.17
N THR A 3 -11.19 -9.02 -9.65
CA THR A 3 -11.77 -9.01 -8.29
C THR A 3 -10.75 -8.70 -7.20
N ALA A 4 -9.48 -9.08 -7.37
CA ALA A 4 -8.44 -8.82 -6.37
C ALA A 4 -8.10 -7.33 -6.21
N PHE A 5 -8.42 -6.49 -7.21
CA PHE A 5 -8.33 -5.02 -7.13
C PHE A 5 -9.57 -4.40 -6.45
N GLN A 6 -10.65 -5.17 -6.34
CA GLN A 6 -11.92 -4.78 -5.71
C GLN A 6 -12.23 -5.70 -4.53
N SER A 7 -11.19 -6.17 -3.82
CA SER A 7 -11.33 -7.17 -2.77
C SER A 7 -12.27 -6.71 -1.66
N GLU A 8 -12.30 -5.41 -1.40
CA GLU A 8 -13.18 -4.77 -0.42
C GLU A 8 -14.68 -4.94 -0.73
N ARG A 9 -15.04 -5.20 -2.00
CA ARG A 9 -16.45 -5.41 -2.41
C ARG A 9 -16.97 -6.80 -2.07
N VAL A 10 -16.08 -7.81 -2.09
CA VAL A 10 -16.42 -9.20 -1.73
C VAL A 10 -16.04 -9.55 -0.30
N ALA A 11 -15.20 -8.72 0.33
CA ALA A 11 -14.72 -8.94 1.69
C ALA A 11 -15.87 -9.05 2.68
N ARG A 12 -15.89 -10.12 3.48
CA ARG A 12 -16.72 -10.27 4.68
C ARG A 12 -15.87 -10.82 5.82
N PHE A 13 -16.02 -10.23 7.00
CA PHE A 13 -15.31 -10.59 8.21
C PHE A 13 -16.35 -11.01 9.25
N ASP A 14 -16.41 -12.30 9.58
CA ASP A 14 -17.50 -12.91 10.35
C ASP A 14 -18.90 -12.57 9.79
N GLY A 15 -19.02 -12.64 8.46
CA GLY A 15 -20.25 -12.33 7.72
C GLY A 15 -20.50 -10.84 7.45
N GLU A 16 -19.76 -9.93 8.08
CA GLU A 16 -19.98 -8.49 7.98
C GLU A 16 -19.13 -7.84 6.89
N ALA A 17 -19.74 -6.95 6.09
CA ALA A 17 -19.02 -6.16 5.10
C ALA A 17 -18.20 -5.03 5.78
N PRO A 18 -16.97 -4.76 5.32
CA PRO A 18 -16.14 -3.74 5.93
C PRO A 18 -16.67 -2.33 5.66
N ARG A 19 -16.51 -1.44 6.66
CA ARG A 19 -16.69 0.00 6.46
C ARG A 19 -15.41 0.59 5.87
N VAL A 20 -15.34 0.59 4.53
CA VAL A 20 -14.15 1.02 3.78
C VAL A 20 -13.93 2.53 3.87
N TRP A 21 -15.00 3.32 3.83
CA TRP A 21 -14.93 4.78 3.73
C TRP A 21 -15.54 5.45 4.95
N SER A 22 -14.77 6.38 5.52
CA SER A 22 -15.28 7.34 6.50
C SER A 22 -16.21 8.35 5.83
N PRO A 23 -17.28 8.83 6.51
CA PRO A 23 -18.09 9.94 6.01
C PRO A 23 -17.27 11.21 5.74
N LEU A 24 -16.10 11.35 6.35
CA LEU A 24 -15.17 12.46 6.15
C LEU A 24 -14.25 12.27 4.92
N SER A 25 -14.23 11.10 4.30
CA SER A 25 -13.45 10.80 3.09
C SER A 25 -14.30 11.02 1.83
N GLY A 26 -13.85 11.86 0.91
CA GLY A 26 -14.62 12.11 -0.30
C GLY A 26 -14.12 13.28 -1.14
N PHE A 27 -14.72 13.44 -2.31
CA PHE A 27 -14.59 14.68 -3.09
C PHE A 27 -15.53 15.73 -2.52
N ARG A 28 -15.02 16.95 -2.30
CA ARG A 28 -15.82 18.05 -1.74
C ARG A 28 -15.57 19.33 -2.51
N ARG A 29 -16.65 20.07 -2.78
CA ARG A 29 -16.61 21.33 -3.50
C ARG A 29 -16.03 22.41 -2.58
N ALA A 30 -14.87 22.94 -2.95
CA ALA A 30 -14.28 24.14 -2.36
C ALA A 30 -14.70 25.37 -3.17
N ARG A 31 -14.38 26.58 -2.68
CA ARG A 31 -14.76 27.87 -3.29
C ARG A 31 -14.35 27.98 -4.77
N ASP A 32 -13.17 27.48 -5.11
CA ASP A 32 -12.52 27.64 -6.42
C ASP A 32 -12.19 26.32 -7.11
N GLY A 33 -12.65 25.19 -6.56
CA GLY A 33 -12.26 23.88 -7.08
C GLY A 33 -12.86 22.72 -6.29
N TRP A 34 -12.18 21.60 -6.34
CA TRP A 34 -12.52 20.42 -5.55
C TRP A 34 -11.33 20.03 -4.69
N VAL A 35 -11.61 19.44 -3.53
CA VAL A 35 -10.62 18.74 -2.73
C VAL A 35 -10.98 17.27 -2.63
N ARG A 36 -9.97 16.43 -2.43
CA ARG A 36 -10.15 15.06 -1.96
C ARG A 36 -9.68 14.98 -0.51
N THR A 37 -10.62 14.77 0.40
CA THR A 37 -10.34 14.56 1.83
C THR A 37 -10.18 13.08 2.13
N HIS A 38 -9.36 12.75 3.13
CA HIS A 38 -9.18 11.39 3.60
C HIS A 38 -9.26 11.33 5.13
N GLY A 39 -10.39 10.82 5.64
CA GLY A 39 -10.71 10.69 7.06
C GLY A 39 -10.86 9.24 7.54
N ASN A 40 -10.34 8.25 6.80
CA ASN A 40 -10.50 6.83 7.15
C ASN A 40 -9.79 6.44 8.47
N TYR A 41 -8.71 7.14 8.82
CA TYR A 41 -8.05 6.95 10.12
C TYR A 41 -8.54 7.99 11.13
N PRO A 42 -8.73 7.62 12.41
CA PRO A 42 -9.22 8.54 13.44
C PRO A 42 -8.37 9.80 13.64
N HIS A 43 -7.07 9.74 13.43
CA HIS A 43 -6.20 10.92 13.51
C HIS A 43 -6.35 11.86 12.31
N HIS A 44 -6.55 11.32 11.09
CA HIS A 44 -6.86 12.15 9.92
C HIS A 44 -8.25 12.80 10.02
N ALA A 45 -9.25 12.06 10.49
CA ALA A 45 -10.59 12.58 10.73
C ALA A 45 -10.57 13.77 11.70
N ARG A 46 -9.91 13.60 12.86
CA ARG A 46 -9.76 14.66 13.86
C ARG A 46 -9.04 15.89 13.32
N ALA A 47 -7.98 15.70 12.53
CA ALA A 47 -7.27 16.82 11.91
C ALA A 47 -8.17 17.62 10.96
N LEU A 48 -8.92 16.94 10.09
CA LEU A 48 -9.88 17.59 9.19
C LEU A 48 -10.97 18.33 9.97
N GLN A 49 -11.56 17.70 11.00
CA GLN A 49 -12.59 18.30 11.84
C GLN A 49 -12.08 19.56 12.55
N ARG A 50 -10.85 19.55 13.08
CA ARG A 50 -10.25 20.73 13.71
C ARG A 50 -10.07 21.89 12.73
N VAL A 51 -9.58 21.62 11.52
CA VAL A 51 -9.42 22.65 10.48
C VAL A 51 -10.77 23.22 10.04
N LEU A 52 -11.78 22.37 9.90
CA LEU A 52 -13.12 22.80 9.50
C LEU A 52 -13.98 23.33 10.67
N ALA A 53 -13.47 23.30 11.90
CA ALA A 53 -14.21 23.63 13.12
C ALA A 53 -15.53 22.85 13.25
N LEU A 54 -15.50 21.56 12.92
CA LEU A 54 -16.65 20.65 13.00
C LEU A 54 -16.59 19.79 14.26
N ASP A 55 -17.77 19.47 14.79
CA ASP A 55 -17.89 18.49 15.86
C ASP A 55 -17.88 17.04 15.31
N GLY A 56 -17.95 16.07 16.23
CA GLY A 56 -17.97 14.64 15.89
C GLY A 56 -19.22 14.16 15.16
N GLY A 57 -20.30 14.94 15.18
CA GLY A 57 -21.63 14.57 14.67
C GLY A 57 -22.01 15.27 13.37
N ALA A 58 -21.14 16.10 12.81
CA ALA A 58 -21.41 16.85 11.59
C ALA A 58 -21.84 15.92 10.43
N ASP A 59 -22.99 16.25 9.84
CA ASP A 59 -23.50 15.58 8.65
C ASP A 59 -22.80 16.06 7.37
N ASP A 60 -23.10 15.41 6.25
CA ASP A 60 -22.43 15.73 4.98
C ASP A 60 -22.69 17.17 4.51
N ALA A 61 -23.87 17.72 4.79
CA ALA A 61 -24.23 19.10 4.46
C ALA A 61 -23.38 20.10 5.25
N ALA A 62 -23.21 19.89 6.56
CA ALA A 62 -22.37 20.72 7.41
C ALA A 62 -20.89 20.65 6.98
N ILE A 63 -20.39 19.46 6.64
CA ILE A 63 -19.02 19.29 6.14
C ILE A 63 -18.85 20.03 4.80
N GLY A 64 -19.79 19.86 3.87
CA GLY A 64 -19.77 20.56 2.57
C GLY A 64 -19.79 22.08 2.71
N ALA A 65 -20.66 22.61 3.58
CA ALA A 65 -20.75 24.04 3.85
C ALA A 65 -19.48 24.61 4.50
N ALA A 66 -18.80 23.84 5.34
CA ALA A 66 -17.52 24.25 5.91
C ALA A 66 -16.41 24.28 4.84
N VAL A 67 -16.31 23.24 4.02
CA VAL A 67 -15.32 23.14 2.94
C VAL A 67 -15.49 24.24 1.89
N ALA A 68 -16.73 24.58 1.53
CA ALA A 68 -17.04 25.59 0.53
C ALA A 68 -16.52 27.01 0.87
N ARG A 69 -16.15 27.27 2.14
CA ARG A 69 -15.59 28.56 2.58
C ARG A 69 -14.11 28.73 2.21
N TRP A 70 -13.42 27.62 1.95
CA TRP A 70 -11.98 27.60 1.68
C TRP A 70 -11.70 27.57 0.17
N SER A 71 -10.54 28.07 -0.26
CA SER A 71 -9.97 27.58 -1.52
C SER A 71 -9.50 26.13 -1.37
N ALA A 72 -9.44 25.40 -2.48
CA ALA A 72 -8.98 24.02 -2.48
C ALA A 72 -7.54 23.88 -1.96
N VAL A 73 -6.65 24.80 -2.37
CA VAL A 73 -5.24 24.79 -1.99
C VAL A 73 -5.07 25.19 -0.51
N GLU A 74 -5.70 26.27 -0.06
CA GLU A 74 -5.60 26.69 1.35
C GLU A 74 -6.10 25.61 2.30
N LEU A 75 -7.20 24.92 1.95
CA LEU A 75 -7.72 23.83 2.76
C LEU A 75 -6.75 22.64 2.79
N ALA A 76 -6.22 22.23 1.63
CA ALA A 76 -5.28 21.11 1.56
C ALA A 76 -4.02 21.38 2.41
N ASP A 77 -3.50 22.60 2.35
CA ASP A 77 -2.34 23.03 3.14
C ASP A 77 -2.66 23.10 4.64
N ALA A 78 -3.82 23.65 5.01
CA ALA A 78 -4.27 23.70 6.40
C ALA A 78 -4.42 22.31 7.02
N VAL A 79 -5.07 21.39 6.31
CA VAL A 79 -5.25 20.00 6.75
C VAL A 79 -3.91 19.28 6.84
N THR A 80 -3.01 19.48 5.88
CA THR A 80 -1.67 18.87 5.91
C THR A 80 -0.85 19.34 7.12
N ARG A 81 -0.90 20.65 7.43
CA ARG A 81 -0.20 21.24 8.59
C ARG A 81 -0.73 20.70 9.92
N GLU A 82 -2.03 20.42 10.00
CA GLU A 82 -2.68 19.80 11.16
C GLU A 82 -2.42 18.27 11.26
N GLY A 83 -1.65 17.69 10.33
CA GLY A 83 -1.35 16.26 10.29
C GLY A 83 -2.48 15.40 9.69
N GLY A 84 -3.45 16.03 9.02
CA GLY A 84 -4.50 15.37 8.25
C GLY A 84 -4.08 15.09 6.81
N MET A 85 -5.04 14.60 6.03
CA MET A 85 -4.83 14.19 4.64
C MET A 85 -5.88 14.82 3.73
N CYS A 86 -5.44 15.74 2.88
CA CYS A 86 -6.27 16.44 1.91
C CYS A 86 -5.40 16.90 0.74
N VAL A 87 -5.96 16.86 -0.47
CA VAL A 87 -5.32 17.43 -1.67
C VAL A 87 -6.33 18.21 -2.48
N ALA A 88 -5.89 19.28 -3.15
CA ALA A 88 -6.66 19.88 -4.23
C ALA A 88 -6.75 18.89 -5.40
N VAL A 89 -7.92 18.82 -6.02
CA VAL A 89 -8.10 18.10 -7.29
C VAL A 89 -7.45 18.94 -8.39
N ALA A 90 -6.62 18.31 -9.19
CA ALA A 90 -5.92 18.97 -10.30
C ALA A 90 -6.30 18.30 -11.62
N GLY A 91 -6.16 19.04 -12.71
CA GLY A 91 -6.17 18.47 -14.06
C GLY A 91 -4.87 17.74 -14.38
N GLU A 92 -4.88 17.05 -15.52
CA GLU A 92 -3.66 16.43 -16.04
C GLU A 92 -2.61 17.50 -16.38
N ASP A 93 -1.34 17.19 -16.09
CA ASP A 93 -0.20 17.98 -16.55
C ASP A 93 0.76 17.05 -17.30
N PRO A 94 0.62 16.95 -18.64
CA PRO A 94 1.45 16.07 -19.45
C PRO A 94 2.95 16.32 -19.29
N ARG A 95 3.37 17.57 -19.01
CA ARG A 95 4.79 17.90 -18.82
C ARG A 95 5.34 17.24 -17.56
N VAL A 96 4.58 17.29 -16.45
CA VAL A 96 4.97 16.63 -15.19
C VAL A 96 4.94 15.11 -15.34
N ASP A 97 3.92 14.57 -16.01
CA ASP A 97 3.83 13.12 -16.23
C ASP A 97 4.93 12.58 -17.14
N ASP A 98 5.28 13.31 -18.21
CA ASP A 98 6.41 12.98 -19.09
C ASP A 98 7.74 13.00 -18.34
N GLU A 99 7.96 13.99 -17.46
CA GLU A 99 9.15 14.07 -16.63
C GLU A 99 9.26 12.86 -15.70
N LEU A 100 8.17 12.51 -15.01
CA LEU A 100 8.12 11.31 -14.16
C LEU A 100 8.37 10.03 -14.98
N ARG A 101 7.83 9.94 -16.20
CA ARG A 101 8.00 8.77 -17.08
C ARG A 101 9.43 8.56 -17.58
N ARG A 102 10.29 9.59 -17.55
CA ARG A 102 11.72 9.45 -17.85
C ARG A 102 12.45 8.60 -16.80
N HIS A 103 11.91 8.49 -15.59
CA HIS A 103 12.42 7.60 -14.57
C HIS A 103 11.81 6.19 -14.70
N PRO A 104 12.58 5.13 -14.39
CA PRO A 104 12.07 3.77 -14.39
C PRO A 104 10.80 3.64 -13.55
N LEU A 105 9.84 2.83 -14.01
CA LEU A 105 8.67 2.48 -13.22
C LEU A 105 9.04 1.71 -11.95
N VAL A 106 10.04 0.84 -12.06
CA VAL A 106 10.73 0.17 -10.94
C VAL A 106 12.18 0.63 -10.96
N ASP A 107 12.56 1.49 -10.02
CA ASP A 107 13.93 1.96 -9.89
C ASP A 107 14.74 0.94 -9.08
N VAL A 108 15.77 0.36 -9.69
CA VAL A 108 16.56 -0.73 -9.10
C VAL A 108 17.99 -0.26 -8.86
N VAL A 109 18.43 -0.34 -7.60
CA VAL A 109 19.74 0.14 -7.16
C VAL A 109 20.48 -0.99 -6.43
N ARG A 110 21.78 -1.14 -6.69
CA ARG A 110 22.66 -1.99 -5.88
C ARG A 110 23.15 -1.16 -4.69
N LEU A 111 22.84 -1.60 -3.47
CA LEU A 111 23.15 -0.88 -2.24
C LEU A 111 24.54 -1.22 -1.68
N GLY A 112 25.06 -2.40 -1.98
CA GLY A 112 26.35 -2.83 -1.45
C GLY A 112 26.77 -4.21 -1.93
N GLU A 113 28.01 -4.57 -1.61
CA GLU A 113 28.59 -5.87 -1.92
C GLU A 113 28.18 -6.93 -0.87
N ALA A 114 27.94 -8.15 -1.34
CA ALA A 114 27.71 -9.33 -0.52
C ALA A 114 27.93 -10.57 -1.40
N GLU A 115 28.35 -11.68 -0.81
CA GLU A 115 28.48 -12.93 -1.57
C GLU A 115 27.13 -13.44 -2.06
N ALA A 116 27.14 -14.17 -3.17
CA ALA A 116 25.94 -14.83 -3.68
C ALA A 116 25.48 -15.88 -2.66
N SER A 117 24.20 -15.84 -2.29
CA SER A 117 23.64 -16.78 -1.30
C SER A 117 23.48 -18.21 -1.81
N GLY A 118 23.76 -18.46 -3.09
CA GLY A 118 23.44 -19.71 -3.78
C GLY A 118 21.96 -19.81 -4.13
N VAL A 119 21.66 -20.55 -5.21
CA VAL A 119 20.29 -20.78 -5.67
C VAL A 119 19.65 -21.86 -4.79
N LEU A 120 18.58 -21.50 -4.06
CA LEU A 120 17.77 -22.46 -3.33
C LEU A 120 17.04 -23.39 -4.31
N ALA A 121 16.76 -24.62 -3.88
CA ALA A 121 15.89 -25.53 -4.63
C ALA A 121 14.50 -24.88 -4.77
N VAL A 122 14.07 -24.66 -6.01
CA VAL A 122 12.81 -23.99 -6.31
C VAL A 122 11.68 -25.02 -6.36
N ASP A 123 10.74 -24.93 -5.42
CA ASP A 123 9.43 -25.53 -5.57
C ASP A 123 8.63 -24.69 -6.58
N ALA A 124 8.13 -25.31 -7.65
CA ALA A 124 7.37 -24.62 -8.68
C ALA A 124 6.07 -23.99 -8.16
N GLU A 125 5.51 -24.53 -7.06
CA GLU A 125 4.31 -23.99 -6.41
C GLU A 125 4.65 -22.96 -5.33
N ARG A 126 5.85 -23.05 -4.75
CA ARG A 126 6.32 -22.19 -3.65
C ARG A 126 7.72 -21.65 -3.93
N PRO A 127 7.90 -20.80 -4.95
CA PRO A 127 9.22 -20.38 -5.42
C PRO A 127 10.01 -19.53 -4.42
N LEU A 128 9.36 -19.02 -3.37
CA LEU A 128 9.98 -18.30 -2.27
C LEU A 128 10.02 -19.10 -0.96
N ALA A 129 9.78 -20.41 -1.00
CA ALA A 129 9.93 -21.27 0.16
C ALA A 129 11.33 -21.12 0.79
N GLY A 130 11.36 -20.85 2.09
CA GLY A 130 12.58 -20.60 2.86
C GLY A 130 13.04 -19.14 2.89
N ALA A 131 12.48 -18.26 2.06
CA ALA A 131 12.78 -16.83 2.14
C ALA A 131 12.05 -16.18 3.32
N ARG A 132 12.76 -15.34 4.09
CA ARG A 132 12.23 -14.58 5.23
C ARG A 132 12.05 -13.10 4.87
N VAL A 133 10.82 -12.59 4.98
CA VAL A 133 10.47 -11.23 4.57
C VAL A 133 9.90 -10.44 5.73
N LEU A 134 10.51 -9.29 6.03
CA LEU A 134 9.94 -8.30 6.95
C LEU A 134 8.98 -7.37 6.20
N ASP A 135 7.75 -7.27 6.68
CA ASP A 135 6.72 -6.36 6.16
C ASP A 135 6.54 -5.17 7.11
N LEU A 136 7.11 -4.01 6.74
CA LEU A 136 6.95 -2.72 7.43
C LEU A 136 6.12 -1.78 6.55
N THR A 137 5.02 -2.31 6.02
CA THR A 137 4.11 -1.58 5.15
C THR A 137 2.75 -1.43 5.79
N ARG A 138 1.91 -0.55 5.27
CA ARG A 138 0.55 -0.30 5.75
C ARG A 138 -0.38 -0.03 4.57
N VAL A 139 -1.67 0.05 4.83
CA VAL A 139 -2.69 0.36 3.81
C VAL A 139 -2.82 -0.77 2.76
N ILE A 140 -2.50 -0.53 1.48
CA ILE A 140 -2.80 -1.48 0.39
C ILE A 140 -1.56 -1.86 -0.43
N ALA A 141 -0.81 -0.91 -1.01
CA ALA A 141 0.27 -1.26 -1.96
C ALA A 141 1.32 -2.22 -1.38
N GLY A 142 1.85 -1.90 -0.21
CA GLY A 142 2.84 -2.76 0.45
C GLY A 142 2.25 -4.09 0.90
N PRO A 143 1.08 -4.12 1.57
CA PRO A 143 0.44 -5.38 1.95
C PRO A 143 0.04 -6.26 0.77
N VAL A 144 -0.31 -5.68 -0.39
CA VAL A 144 -0.51 -6.42 -1.66
C VAL A 144 0.80 -7.07 -2.10
N ALA A 145 1.92 -6.34 -2.01
CA ALA A 145 3.22 -6.90 -2.34
C ALA A 145 3.59 -8.07 -1.42
N THR A 146 3.48 -7.87 -0.10
CA THR A 146 3.95 -8.86 0.89
C THR A 146 3.03 -10.07 0.99
N ARG A 147 1.70 -9.92 0.85
CA ARG A 147 0.78 -11.07 0.74
C ARG A 147 1.04 -11.90 -0.50
N THR A 148 1.51 -11.25 -1.57
CA THR A 148 1.93 -11.95 -2.79
C THR A 148 3.22 -12.74 -2.58
N LEU A 149 4.17 -12.21 -1.81
CA LEU A 149 5.38 -12.97 -1.43
C LEU A 149 5.04 -14.17 -0.53
N ALA A 150 4.11 -13.99 0.42
CA ALA A 150 3.60 -15.09 1.27
C ALA A 150 2.90 -16.17 0.45
N LEU A 151 2.05 -15.77 -0.50
CA LEU A 151 1.39 -16.68 -1.46
C LEU A 151 2.42 -17.54 -2.22
N LEU A 152 3.56 -16.96 -2.57
CA LEU A 152 4.66 -17.63 -3.26
C LEU A 152 5.57 -18.44 -2.31
N GLY A 153 5.23 -18.53 -1.02
CA GLY A 153 5.86 -19.43 -0.05
C GLY A 153 6.83 -18.79 0.94
N ALA A 154 7.04 -17.48 0.91
CA ALA A 154 7.90 -16.79 1.86
C ALA A 154 7.33 -16.79 3.29
N ASP A 155 8.18 -16.87 4.32
CA ASP A 155 7.82 -16.57 5.70
C ASP A 155 7.77 -15.04 5.86
N VAL A 156 6.55 -14.48 5.80
CA VAL A 156 6.32 -13.04 5.90
C VAL A 156 5.89 -12.69 7.31
N LEU A 157 6.74 -11.92 8.00
CA LEU A 157 6.46 -11.35 9.31
C LEU A 157 6.23 -9.85 9.18
N ARG A 158 4.98 -9.43 9.39
CA ARG A 158 4.60 -8.04 9.48
C ARG A 158 4.93 -7.48 10.86
N ILE A 159 5.60 -6.33 10.87
CA ILE A 159 5.95 -5.60 12.08
C ILE A 159 5.28 -4.23 12.03
N ASP A 160 4.35 -4.01 12.94
CA ASP A 160 3.66 -2.73 13.12
C ASP A 160 4.05 -2.06 14.44
N PRO A 161 4.07 -0.71 14.51
CA PRO A 161 4.12 -0.03 15.79
C PRO A 161 2.82 -0.28 16.58
N PRO A 162 2.86 -0.30 17.92
CA PRO A 162 1.64 -0.47 18.73
C PRO A 162 0.61 0.64 18.52
N VAL A 163 1.05 1.84 18.13
CA VAL A 163 0.20 3.00 17.87
C VAL A 163 0.74 3.79 16.67
N PRO A 164 -0.13 4.24 15.74
CA PRO A 164 -1.57 3.97 15.67
C PRO A 164 -1.88 2.57 15.13
N ALA A 165 -3.00 1.99 15.57
CA ALA A 165 -3.47 0.70 15.06
C ALA A 165 -3.78 0.74 13.56
N GLU A 166 -3.67 -0.42 12.91
CA GLU A 166 -4.11 -0.61 11.52
C GLU A 166 -5.64 -0.74 11.43
N LEU A 167 -6.21 -0.36 10.28
CA LEU A 167 -7.62 -0.63 10.01
C LEU A 167 -7.82 -2.14 9.92
N GLY A 168 -8.61 -2.71 10.84
CA GLY A 168 -8.75 -4.16 11.00
C GLY A 168 -9.10 -4.88 9.69
N TRP A 169 -10.03 -4.34 8.92
CA TRP A 169 -10.41 -4.94 7.63
C TRP A 169 -9.28 -4.95 6.59
N GLN A 170 -8.41 -3.92 6.55
CA GLN A 170 -7.27 -3.88 5.64
C GLN A 170 -6.20 -4.89 6.05
N HIS A 171 -5.96 -5.01 7.36
CA HIS A 171 -5.08 -6.03 7.91
C HIS A 171 -5.57 -7.43 7.55
N LEU A 172 -6.87 -7.70 7.71
CA LEU A 172 -7.46 -9.00 7.42
C LEU A 172 -7.52 -9.33 5.92
N ASP A 173 -7.93 -8.40 5.05
CA ASP A 173 -7.97 -8.62 3.58
C ASP A 173 -6.58 -8.91 3.00
N SER A 174 -5.55 -8.29 3.56
CA SER A 174 -4.17 -8.44 3.10
C SER A 174 -3.34 -9.40 3.95
N GLY A 175 -3.90 -9.97 5.01
CA GLY A 175 -3.23 -10.84 5.98
C GLY A 175 -3.05 -12.32 5.62
N PRO A 176 -3.74 -12.94 4.64
CA PRO A 176 -3.56 -14.36 4.35
C PRO A 176 -2.09 -14.72 4.11
N GLY A 177 -1.64 -15.81 4.74
CA GLY A 177 -0.25 -16.28 4.66
C GLY A 177 0.78 -15.50 5.45
N LYS A 178 0.40 -14.42 6.15
CA LYS A 178 1.33 -13.59 6.92
C LYS A 178 1.11 -13.75 8.43
N ARG A 179 2.19 -13.57 9.18
CA ARG A 179 2.16 -13.36 10.63
C ARG A 179 2.26 -11.86 10.94
N SER A 180 1.71 -11.42 12.05
CA SER A 180 1.64 -10.01 12.45
C SER A 180 2.00 -9.81 13.91
N ALA A 181 3.06 -9.04 14.18
CA ALA A 181 3.53 -8.74 15.52
C ALA A 181 3.65 -7.22 15.74
N LEU A 182 3.40 -6.78 16.96
CA LEU A 182 3.63 -5.39 17.37
C LEU A 182 5.04 -5.24 17.94
N LEU A 183 5.75 -4.20 17.50
CA LEU A 183 7.08 -3.90 18.00
C LEU A 183 7.32 -2.38 17.98
N ASP A 184 7.62 -1.80 19.15
CA ASP A 184 7.98 -0.37 19.23
C ASP A 184 9.49 -0.17 19.05
N LEU A 185 9.89 0.14 17.83
CA LEU A 185 11.29 0.35 17.44
C LEU A 185 11.94 1.59 18.10
N ARG A 186 11.18 2.41 18.80
CA ARG A 186 11.71 3.58 19.55
C ARG A 186 12.24 3.18 20.93
N THR A 187 11.92 1.98 21.38
CA THR A 187 12.43 1.44 22.65
C THR A 187 13.69 0.62 22.40
N GLU A 188 14.63 0.62 23.34
CA GLU A 188 15.86 -0.17 23.22
C GLU A 188 15.57 -1.66 23.00
N GLY A 189 14.61 -2.23 23.75
CA GLY A 189 14.20 -3.62 23.60
C GLY A 189 13.53 -3.92 22.25
N GLY A 190 12.71 -3.00 21.74
CA GLY A 190 12.08 -3.15 20.43
C GLY A 190 13.08 -3.03 19.28
N ALA A 191 14.03 -2.10 19.37
CA ALA A 191 15.12 -1.96 18.41
C ALA A 191 16.03 -3.20 18.39
N ALA A 192 16.47 -3.67 19.56
CA ALA A 192 17.29 -4.88 19.68
C ALA A 192 16.58 -6.11 19.09
N ARG A 193 15.28 -6.28 19.39
CA ARG A 193 14.50 -7.39 18.84
C ARG A 193 14.33 -7.30 17.33
N PHE A 194 14.20 -6.09 16.79
CA PHE A 194 14.16 -5.89 15.35
C PHE A 194 15.48 -6.23 14.67
N ASP A 195 16.62 -5.87 15.28
CA ASP A 195 17.94 -6.22 14.76
C ASP A 195 18.15 -7.75 14.70
N GLU A 196 17.66 -8.50 15.70
CA GLU A 196 17.65 -9.97 15.67
C GLU A 196 16.82 -10.52 14.49
N LEU A 197 15.65 -9.93 14.24
CA LEU A 197 14.82 -10.31 13.09
C LEU A 197 15.50 -9.98 11.77
N LEU A 198 16.07 -8.78 11.66
CA LEU A 198 16.77 -8.30 10.46
C LEU A 198 17.98 -9.17 10.12
N ALA A 199 18.73 -9.64 11.12
CA ALA A 199 19.85 -10.55 10.92
C ALA A 199 19.45 -11.83 10.18
N GLY A 200 18.23 -12.32 10.44
CA GLY A 200 17.66 -13.49 9.78
C GLY A 200 16.86 -13.22 8.51
N ALA A 201 16.67 -11.96 8.12
CA ALA A 201 15.85 -11.58 6.97
C ALA A 201 16.59 -11.73 5.64
N ASP A 202 15.84 -12.11 4.60
CA ASP A 202 16.26 -12.08 3.20
C ASP A 202 15.84 -10.78 2.50
N ALA A 203 14.66 -10.30 2.87
CA ALA A 203 14.05 -9.13 2.30
C ALA A 203 13.29 -8.32 3.33
N ILE A 204 13.13 -7.03 3.04
CA ILE A 204 12.27 -6.12 3.79
C ILE A 204 11.50 -5.24 2.83
N VAL A 205 10.22 -4.97 3.13
CA VAL A 205 9.40 -4.02 2.37
C VAL A 205 9.00 -2.86 3.28
N LEU A 206 9.29 -1.64 2.83
CA LEU A 206 9.12 -0.39 3.58
C LEU A 206 8.01 0.45 2.95
N GLY A 207 7.00 0.83 3.75
CA GLY A 207 5.86 1.66 3.30
C GLY A 207 5.72 2.99 4.03
N TYR A 208 6.79 3.46 4.68
CA TYR A 208 6.79 4.72 5.44
C TYR A 208 7.62 5.80 4.73
N ARG A 209 7.41 7.06 5.15
CA ARG A 209 8.14 8.22 4.62
C ARG A 209 9.65 8.10 4.89
N PRO A 210 10.52 8.49 3.94
CA PRO A 210 11.97 8.32 4.08
C PRO A 210 12.55 8.90 5.38
N ALA A 211 12.20 10.12 5.77
CA ALA A 211 12.72 10.72 7.01
C ALA A 211 12.27 9.96 8.27
N SER A 212 11.06 9.39 8.28
CA SER A 212 10.61 8.57 9.41
C SER A 212 11.40 7.27 9.53
N LEU A 213 11.74 6.65 8.40
CA LEU A 213 12.58 5.45 8.36
C LEU A 213 14.02 5.77 8.80
N ALA A 214 14.60 6.84 8.28
CA ALA A 214 15.96 7.25 8.60
C ALA A 214 16.15 7.53 10.11
N ARG A 215 15.16 8.14 10.78
CA ARG A 215 15.20 8.34 12.25
C ARG A 215 15.28 7.05 13.06
N LEU A 216 14.88 5.92 12.49
CA LEU A 216 14.95 4.59 13.09
C LEU A 216 16.11 3.76 12.51
N GLY A 217 16.98 4.36 11.69
CA GLY A 217 18.06 3.64 10.98
C GLY A 217 17.55 2.66 9.92
N LEU A 218 16.33 2.84 9.44
CA LEU A 218 15.66 1.98 8.46
C LEU A 218 15.73 2.52 7.02
N ASP A 219 16.59 3.51 6.75
CA ASP A 219 16.91 3.85 5.37
C ASP A 219 17.63 2.67 4.68
N PRO A 220 17.44 2.49 3.36
CA PRO A 220 17.96 1.31 2.65
C PRO A 220 19.46 1.10 2.80
N GLU A 221 20.25 2.17 2.78
CA GLU A 221 21.70 2.14 2.92
C GLU A 221 22.11 1.63 4.31
N SER A 222 21.50 2.15 5.38
CA SER A 222 21.74 1.67 6.75
C SER A 222 21.29 0.22 6.97
N LEU A 223 20.19 -0.20 6.33
CA LEU A 223 19.73 -1.59 6.37
C LEU A 223 20.73 -2.54 5.67
N ALA A 224 21.21 -2.16 4.48
CA ALA A 224 22.19 -2.96 3.73
C ALA A 224 23.54 -3.04 4.44
N ALA A 225 23.94 -2.00 5.17
CA ALA A 225 25.16 -2.02 5.99
C ALA A 225 25.05 -2.98 7.19
N ARG A 226 23.89 -2.99 7.87
CA ARG A 226 23.63 -3.92 9.00
C ARG A 226 23.41 -5.36 8.54
N ARG A 227 22.83 -5.55 7.35
CA ARG A 227 22.58 -6.86 6.74
C ARG A 227 23.03 -6.88 5.27
N PRO A 228 24.32 -7.15 5.00
CA PRO A 228 24.80 -7.36 3.64
C PRO A 228 24.06 -8.51 2.96
N GLY A 229 23.63 -8.34 1.70
CA GLY A 229 22.79 -9.29 0.97
C GLY A 229 21.28 -9.06 1.17
N LEU A 230 20.85 -8.00 1.85
CA LEU A 230 19.43 -7.71 2.00
C LEU A 230 18.81 -7.21 0.67
N VAL A 231 17.60 -7.66 0.37
CA VAL A 231 16.75 -7.07 -0.68
C VAL A 231 15.72 -6.13 -0.05
N VAL A 232 15.68 -4.88 -0.47
CA VAL A 232 14.80 -3.84 0.06
C VAL A 232 13.77 -3.44 -1.00
N GLY A 233 12.49 -3.56 -0.68
CA GLY A 233 11.41 -2.92 -1.43
C GLY A 233 11.01 -1.63 -0.73
N GLN A 234 10.95 -0.50 -1.43
CA GLN A 234 10.56 0.78 -0.85
C GLN A 234 9.43 1.43 -1.64
N LEU A 235 8.37 1.79 -0.93
CA LEU A 235 7.16 2.38 -1.48
C LEU A 235 6.95 3.80 -0.95
N ALA A 236 6.53 4.70 -1.83
CA ALA A 236 6.08 6.04 -1.45
C ALA A 236 4.86 6.46 -2.27
N ALA A 237 4.06 7.41 -1.77
CA ALA A 237 2.94 7.92 -2.54
C ALA A 237 3.41 8.85 -3.68
N TRP A 238 4.33 9.78 -3.39
CA TRP A 238 4.67 10.89 -4.28
C TRP A 238 6.08 10.85 -4.87
N GLY A 239 6.84 9.78 -4.62
CA GLY A 239 8.24 9.63 -5.02
C GLY A 239 9.19 9.75 -3.82
N PHE A 240 10.49 9.88 -4.10
CA PHE A 240 11.56 9.85 -3.08
C PHE A 240 12.39 11.13 -3.03
N GLY A 241 12.15 12.08 -3.95
CA GLY A 241 12.93 13.31 -4.06
C GLY A 241 12.34 14.47 -3.27
N GLY A 242 13.22 15.26 -2.65
CA GLY A 242 12.89 16.55 -2.03
C GLY A 242 11.78 16.47 -0.98
N THR A 243 11.12 17.61 -0.75
CA THR A 243 10.00 17.71 0.20
C THR A 243 8.77 16.92 -0.24
N THR A 244 8.62 16.65 -1.54
CA THR A 244 7.54 15.84 -2.10
C THR A 244 7.60 14.40 -1.61
N GLY A 245 8.79 13.81 -1.47
CA GLY A 245 8.95 12.45 -0.93
C GLY A 245 8.52 12.29 0.52
N GLU A 246 8.49 13.38 1.29
CA GLU A 246 8.04 13.40 2.69
C GLU A 246 6.54 13.62 2.85
N ARG A 247 5.81 13.78 1.74
CA ARG A 247 4.37 14.00 1.78
C ARG A 247 3.64 12.69 2.04
N GLY A 248 2.67 12.72 2.96
CA GLY A 248 1.73 11.62 3.14
C GLY A 248 0.82 11.47 1.92
N GLY A 249 0.45 10.24 1.56
CA GLY A 249 -0.45 10.03 0.45
C GLY A 249 -1.17 8.69 0.52
N PHE A 250 -2.28 8.65 -0.18
CA PHE A 250 -3.12 7.49 -0.42
C PHE A 250 -3.41 7.47 -1.91
N ASP A 251 -3.70 6.30 -2.47
CA ASP A 251 -4.06 6.16 -3.88
C ASP A 251 -5.14 7.19 -4.29
N SER A 252 -6.26 7.27 -3.57
CA SER A 252 -7.31 8.26 -3.86
C SER A 252 -6.85 9.72 -3.89
N LEU A 253 -5.82 10.09 -3.11
CA LEU A 253 -5.23 11.43 -3.15
C LEU A 253 -4.33 11.61 -4.37
N VAL A 254 -3.59 10.58 -4.75
CA VAL A 254 -2.77 10.60 -5.96
C VAL A 254 -3.66 10.68 -7.20
N GLN A 255 -4.78 9.94 -7.25
CA GLN A 255 -5.77 10.06 -8.33
C GLN A 255 -6.31 11.49 -8.44
N ALA A 256 -6.69 12.10 -7.31
CA ALA A 256 -7.21 13.46 -7.27
C ALA A 256 -6.20 14.51 -7.76
N SER A 257 -4.94 14.39 -7.34
CA SER A 257 -3.91 15.38 -7.63
C SER A 257 -3.20 15.18 -8.98
N SER A 258 -3.43 14.07 -9.68
CA SER A 258 -2.75 13.75 -10.96
C SER A 258 -3.60 14.00 -12.20
N GLY A 259 -4.88 14.32 -12.07
CA GLY A 259 -5.81 14.45 -13.20
C GLY A 259 -6.73 13.25 -13.39
N ILE A 260 -6.39 12.08 -12.86
CA ILE A 260 -7.22 10.86 -12.98
C ILE A 260 -8.65 11.12 -12.50
N ALA A 261 -8.85 11.82 -11.39
CA ALA A 261 -10.18 12.09 -10.87
C ALA A 261 -11.06 12.93 -11.82
N LEU A 262 -10.47 13.79 -12.65
CA LEU A 262 -11.24 14.55 -13.65
C LEU A 262 -11.51 13.73 -14.91
N VAL A 263 -10.62 12.81 -15.26
CA VAL A 263 -10.82 11.85 -16.37
C VAL A 263 -11.96 10.87 -16.04
N GLU A 264 -11.98 10.35 -14.81
CA GLU A 264 -13.00 9.41 -14.32
C GLU A 264 -14.29 10.13 -13.87
N GLY A 265 -14.28 11.47 -13.83
CA GLY A 265 -15.40 12.30 -13.39
C GLY A 265 -16.41 12.61 -14.49
N GLY A 266 -17.54 13.16 -14.08
CA GLY A 266 -18.54 13.73 -15.00
C GLY A 266 -18.41 15.25 -15.10
N PRO A 267 -19.30 15.92 -15.87
CA PRO A 267 -19.32 17.38 -15.99
C PRO A 267 -19.45 18.11 -14.65
N ASP A 268 -20.12 17.47 -13.68
CA ASP A 268 -20.52 18.12 -12.43
C ASP A 268 -19.58 17.81 -11.25
N ALA A 269 -18.81 16.71 -11.29
CA ALA A 269 -17.98 16.27 -10.17
C ALA A 269 -16.83 15.34 -10.58
N PRO A 270 -15.69 15.39 -9.86
CA PRO A 270 -14.62 14.40 -10.01
C PRO A 270 -15.08 12.98 -9.65
N GLY A 271 -14.49 12.00 -10.31
CA GLY A 271 -14.69 10.58 -10.10
C GLY A 271 -13.45 9.89 -9.53
N ALA A 272 -13.49 8.57 -9.47
CA ALA A 272 -12.37 7.74 -9.05
C ALA A 272 -12.33 6.48 -9.90
N LEU A 273 -11.13 5.91 -10.05
CA LEU A 273 -10.98 4.59 -10.62
C LEU A 273 -11.85 3.57 -9.84
N PRO A 274 -12.29 2.48 -10.48
CA PRO A 274 -13.21 1.51 -9.88
C PRO A 274 -12.60 0.71 -8.70
N ALA A 275 -11.33 0.98 -8.36
CA ALA A 275 -10.51 0.35 -7.34
C ALA A 275 -9.43 1.34 -6.86
N GLN A 276 -8.74 1.03 -5.76
CA GLN A 276 -7.44 1.64 -5.46
C GLN A 276 -6.36 1.03 -6.38
N ALA A 277 -6.51 1.26 -7.69
CA ALA A 277 -5.76 0.58 -8.73
C ALA A 277 -4.27 0.92 -8.73
N LEU A 278 -3.89 2.13 -8.31
CA LEU A 278 -2.48 2.54 -8.19
C LEU A 278 -1.81 1.75 -7.07
N ASP A 279 -2.48 1.57 -5.94
CA ASP A 279 -1.98 0.78 -4.81
C ASP A 279 -1.77 -0.68 -5.24
N HIS A 280 -2.79 -1.32 -5.82
CA HIS A 280 -2.70 -2.71 -6.27
C HIS A 280 -1.62 -2.91 -7.35
N ALA A 281 -1.60 -2.07 -8.39
CA ALA A 281 -0.61 -2.17 -9.46
C ALA A 281 0.82 -1.98 -8.93
N THR A 282 1.04 -0.97 -8.08
CA THR A 282 2.36 -0.72 -7.48
C THR A 282 2.77 -1.88 -6.57
N GLY A 283 1.84 -2.44 -5.80
CA GLY A 283 2.09 -3.61 -4.95
C GLY A 283 2.53 -4.85 -5.72
N TYR A 284 1.85 -5.17 -6.83
CA TYR A 284 2.24 -6.30 -7.68
C TYR A 284 3.59 -6.09 -8.37
N LEU A 285 3.88 -4.86 -8.79
CA LEU A 285 5.18 -4.51 -9.38
C LEU A 285 6.32 -4.63 -8.35
N ILE A 286 6.11 -4.22 -7.10
CA ILE A 286 7.08 -4.48 -6.02
C ILE A 286 7.23 -5.98 -5.79
N ALA A 287 6.16 -6.76 -5.69
CA ALA A 287 6.27 -8.22 -5.50
C ALA A 287 7.12 -8.87 -6.62
N ALA A 288 6.86 -8.50 -7.87
CA ALA A 288 7.64 -8.98 -9.02
C ALA A 288 9.12 -8.56 -8.93
N ALA A 289 9.40 -7.31 -8.55
CA ALA A 289 10.76 -6.81 -8.35
C ALA A 289 11.48 -7.56 -7.23
N MET A 290 10.81 -7.81 -6.10
CA MET A 290 11.37 -8.55 -4.96
C MET A 290 11.72 -9.99 -5.34
N VAL A 291 10.85 -10.69 -6.07
CA VAL A 291 11.13 -12.04 -6.60
C VAL A 291 12.37 -12.02 -7.51
N ALA A 292 12.42 -11.06 -8.45
CA ALA A 292 13.54 -10.92 -9.37
C ALA A 292 14.86 -10.60 -8.65
N LEU A 293 14.83 -9.73 -7.64
CA LEU A 293 16.00 -9.33 -6.87
C LEU A 293 16.48 -10.40 -5.91
N LEU A 294 15.59 -11.18 -5.29
CA LEU A 294 15.98 -12.35 -4.49
C LEU A 294 16.71 -13.38 -5.35
N ARG A 295 16.24 -13.61 -6.58
CA ARG A 295 16.93 -14.47 -7.57
C ARG A 295 18.25 -13.86 -8.05
N ARG A 296 18.31 -12.53 -8.21
CA ARG A 296 19.55 -11.85 -8.61
C ARG A 296 20.59 -11.95 -7.50
N ARG A 297 20.22 -11.70 -6.26
CA ARG A 297 21.07 -11.87 -5.08
C ARG A 297 21.61 -13.29 -4.97
N SER A 298 20.79 -14.31 -5.25
CA SER A 298 21.22 -15.72 -5.13
C SER A 298 22.26 -16.14 -6.16
N THR A 299 22.37 -15.42 -7.28
CA THR A 299 23.28 -15.73 -8.39
C THR A 299 24.45 -14.77 -8.50
N VAL A 300 24.23 -13.49 -8.21
CA VAL A 300 25.20 -12.39 -8.38
C VAL A 300 25.73 -11.88 -7.04
N GLY A 301 25.02 -12.11 -5.94
CA GLY A 301 25.30 -11.47 -4.65
C GLY A 301 24.82 -10.01 -4.59
N GLY A 302 25.30 -9.29 -3.58
CA GLY A 302 24.98 -7.90 -3.31
C GLY A 302 23.68 -7.65 -2.56
N SER A 303 23.59 -6.45 -1.97
CA SER A 303 22.34 -5.89 -1.43
C SER A 303 21.64 -5.09 -2.53
N TRP A 304 20.31 -5.18 -2.61
CA TRP A 304 19.53 -4.58 -3.69
C TRP A 304 18.34 -3.80 -3.17
N LEU A 305 17.93 -2.79 -3.92
CA LEU A 305 16.78 -1.94 -3.65
C LEU A 305 15.89 -1.89 -4.89
N ALA A 306 14.58 -2.01 -4.68
CA ALA A 306 13.54 -1.64 -5.64
C ALA A 306 12.69 -0.50 -5.06
N ARG A 307 12.65 0.64 -5.76
CA ARG A 307 11.89 1.84 -5.39
C ARG A 307 10.73 2.06 -6.37
N MET A 308 9.54 2.32 -5.83
CA MET A 308 8.36 2.66 -6.62
C MET A 308 7.50 3.71 -5.93
N SER A 309 6.71 4.46 -6.72
CA SER A 309 5.72 5.37 -6.16
C SER A 309 4.38 5.35 -6.88
N LEU A 310 3.30 5.58 -6.13
CA LEU A 310 1.95 5.66 -6.68
C LEU A 310 1.85 6.76 -7.74
N ARG A 311 2.49 7.90 -7.52
CA ARG A 311 2.49 9.02 -8.48
C ARG A 311 3.19 8.67 -9.79
N ARG A 312 4.24 7.85 -9.76
CA ARG A 312 4.89 7.31 -10.97
C ARG A 312 4.01 6.30 -11.69
N THR A 313 3.31 5.43 -10.95
CA THR A 313 2.31 4.50 -11.50
C THR A 313 1.13 5.26 -12.14
N ALA A 314 0.66 6.34 -11.52
CA ALA A 314 -0.37 7.22 -12.09
C ALA A 314 0.09 7.87 -13.40
N ALA A 315 1.33 8.36 -13.46
CA ALA A 315 1.91 8.89 -14.68
C ALA A 315 2.00 7.81 -15.78
N GLU A 316 2.32 6.56 -15.43
CA GLU A 316 2.30 5.46 -16.40
C GLU A 316 0.90 5.25 -16.96
N LEU A 317 -0.11 5.13 -16.08
CA LEU A 317 -1.50 4.93 -16.46
C LEU A 317 -2.03 6.04 -17.37
N LEU A 318 -1.77 7.31 -17.02
CA LEU A 318 -2.23 8.46 -17.79
C LEU A 318 -1.60 8.54 -19.19
N GLY A 319 -0.44 7.93 -19.39
CA GLY A 319 0.23 7.83 -20.68
C GLY A 319 -0.26 6.69 -21.58
N LEU A 320 -1.11 5.79 -21.07
CA LEU A 320 -1.67 4.71 -21.87
C LEU A 320 -2.80 5.21 -22.79
N PRO A 321 -3.03 4.57 -23.95
CA PRO A 321 -4.15 4.90 -24.83
C PRO A 321 -5.49 4.78 -24.10
N ARG A 322 -6.39 5.74 -24.34
CA ARG A 322 -7.74 5.75 -23.76
C ARG A 322 -8.77 5.33 -24.79
N ARG A 323 -9.83 4.67 -24.32
CA ARG A 323 -11.03 4.43 -25.12
C ARG A 323 -11.97 5.62 -24.94
N ALA A 324 -12.66 6.01 -26.02
CA ALA A 324 -13.59 7.13 -26.01
C ALA A 324 -14.90 6.79 -25.26
N GLU A 325 -15.26 5.51 -25.21
CA GLU A 325 -16.44 5.02 -24.49
C GLU A 325 -16.02 4.05 -23.39
N ALA A 326 -16.68 4.16 -22.24
CA ALA A 326 -16.64 3.12 -21.23
C ALA A 326 -17.54 1.98 -21.73
N ASP A 327 -16.93 0.87 -22.17
CA ASP A 327 -17.62 -0.29 -22.76
C ASP A 327 -18.57 -1.04 -21.77
N GLY A 328 -18.96 -0.44 -20.65
CA GLY A 328 -19.79 -1.07 -19.62
C GLY A 328 -19.13 -2.25 -18.91
N VAL A 329 -17.84 -2.52 -19.17
CA VAL A 329 -17.10 -3.68 -18.64
C VAL A 329 -16.67 -3.43 -17.20
N GLY A 330 -17.63 -3.24 -16.30
CA GLY A 330 -17.44 -3.46 -14.87
C GLY A 330 -17.63 -4.94 -14.57
N LEU A 331 -16.95 -5.45 -13.53
CA LEU A 331 -17.31 -6.76 -12.99
C LEU A 331 -18.69 -6.65 -12.35
N ASP A 332 -19.64 -7.48 -12.76
CA ASP A 332 -20.90 -7.64 -12.05
C ASP A 332 -20.66 -8.37 -10.70
N ASP A 333 -21.67 -8.31 -9.82
CA ASP A 333 -21.54 -8.89 -8.48
C ASP A 333 -21.33 -10.41 -8.55
N ALA A 334 -21.99 -11.11 -9.48
CA ALA A 334 -21.83 -12.55 -9.67
C ALA A 334 -20.38 -12.92 -10.03
N THR A 335 -19.75 -12.18 -10.95
CA THR A 335 -18.36 -12.38 -11.35
C THR A 335 -17.41 -12.10 -10.20
N ARG A 336 -17.66 -11.03 -9.41
CA ARG A 336 -16.85 -10.74 -8.22
C ARG A 336 -16.94 -11.90 -7.22
N GLU A 337 -18.16 -12.33 -6.89
CA GLU A 337 -18.41 -13.41 -5.94
C GLU A 337 -17.83 -14.75 -6.39
N SER A 338 -17.80 -15.03 -7.70
CA SER A 338 -17.21 -16.26 -8.24
C SER A 338 -15.69 -16.37 -7.97
N HIS A 339 -15.02 -15.24 -7.72
CA HIS A 339 -13.59 -15.18 -7.42
C HIS A 339 -13.31 -14.86 -5.95
N ALA A 340 -14.25 -15.21 -5.05
CA ALA A 340 -14.05 -15.14 -3.60
C ALA A 340 -13.73 -16.52 -2.99
N VAL A 341 -13.14 -16.52 -1.81
CA VAL A 341 -12.84 -17.70 -1.00
C VAL A 341 -13.08 -17.39 0.47
N THR A 342 -13.61 -18.37 1.21
CA THR A 342 -13.76 -18.30 2.67
C THR A 342 -12.62 -19.06 3.32
N LEU A 343 -11.91 -18.38 4.23
CA LEU A 343 -10.87 -18.95 5.07
C LEU A 343 -11.31 -18.83 6.53
N SER A 344 -11.22 -19.91 7.30
CA SER A 344 -11.48 -19.90 8.74
C SER A 344 -10.15 -20.04 9.49
N GLY A 345 -9.91 -19.19 10.48
CA GLY A 345 -8.65 -19.21 11.22
C GLY A 345 -8.69 -18.41 12.52
N PRO A 346 -7.51 -18.04 13.06
CA PRO A 346 -7.40 -17.37 14.36
C PRO A 346 -8.17 -16.04 14.45
N ALA A 347 -8.35 -15.35 13.33
CA ALA A 347 -9.10 -14.09 13.27
C ALA A 347 -10.59 -14.25 12.90
N GLY A 348 -11.14 -15.47 12.98
CA GLY A 348 -12.53 -15.76 12.61
C GLY A 348 -12.70 -16.20 11.16
N GLU A 349 -13.91 -16.03 10.62
CA GLU A 349 -14.25 -16.36 9.24
C GLU A 349 -13.99 -15.18 8.31
N GLN A 350 -13.27 -15.44 7.21
CA GLN A 350 -12.76 -14.40 6.32
C GLN A 350 -13.15 -14.77 4.89
N ARG A 351 -14.19 -14.13 4.36
CA ARG A 351 -14.50 -14.20 2.92
C ARG A 351 -13.73 -13.09 2.23
N ILE A 352 -12.81 -13.43 1.33
CA ILE A 352 -11.94 -12.46 0.65
C ILE A 352 -11.74 -12.85 -0.82
N ALA A 353 -11.16 -11.95 -1.61
CA ALA A 353 -10.83 -12.26 -3.00
C ALA A 353 -9.78 -13.39 -3.09
N ARG A 354 -9.93 -14.30 -4.04
CA ARG A 354 -8.92 -15.29 -4.40
C ARG A 354 -7.67 -14.60 -4.96
N PRO A 355 -6.50 -15.25 -4.91
CA PRO A 355 -5.27 -14.70 -5.49
C PRO A 355 -5.44 -14.22 -6.93
N ALA A 356 -4.74 -13.12 -7.26
CA ALA A 356 -4.68 -12.60 -8.62
C ALA A 356 -3.67 -13.36 -9.50
N ILE A 357 -2.77 -14.13 -8.90
CA ILE A 357 -1.73 -14.88 -9.63
C ILE A 357 -2.21 -16.32 -9.83
N ALA A 358 -2.08 -16.81 -11.06
CA ALA A 358 -2.30 -18.21 -11.40
C ALA A 358 -0.96 -18.88 -11.72
N ALA A 359 -0.76 -20.12 -11.30
CA ALA A 359 0.35 -20.95 -11.75
C ALA A 359 -0.07 -21.70 -13.04
N PRO A 360 0.86 -22.02 -13.96
CA PRO A 360 0.54 -22.64 -15.26
C PRO A 360 -0.25 -23.95 -15.21
N ARG A 361 -0.35 -24.60 -14.03
CA ARG A 361 -0.97 -25.92 -13.87
C ARG A 361 -2.06 -26.00 -12.79
N ARG A 362 -2.30 -24.94 -12.01
CA ARG A 362 -3.34 -24.90 -10.97
C ARG A 362 -3.64 -23.46 -10.50
N ALA A 363 -4.86 -23.23 -10.04
CA ALA A 363 -5.17 -22.04 -9.25
C ALA A 363 -4.33 -22.02 -7.96
N VAL A 364 -3.66 -20.90 -7.70
CA VAL A 364 -2.93 -20.70 -6.44
C VAL A 364 -3.94 -20.31 -5.38
N GLU A 365 -3.89 -20.97 -4.22
CA GLU A 365 -4.77 -20.70 -3.09
C GLU A 365 -4.00 -19.96 -2.00
N TRP A 366 -4.71 -19.20 -1.15
CA TRP A 366 -4.09 -18.60 0.02
C TRP A 366 -3.53 -19.69 0.95
N PRO A 367 -2.28 -19.57 1.43
CA PRO A 367 -1.64 -20.63 2.20
C PRO A 367 -2.22 -20.79 3.61
N SER A 368 -2.78 -19.72 4.19
CA SER A 368 -3.49 -19.74 5.47
C SER A 368 -4.45 -18.56 5.59
N ALA A 369 -5.41 -18.66 6.50
CA ALA A 369 -6.23 -17.54 6.95
C ALA A 369 -5.36 -16.44 7.60
N PRO A 370 -5.78 -15.16 7.58
CA PRO A 370 -5.10 -14.10 8.30
C PRO A 370 -5.14 -14.33 9.82
N HIS A 371 -4.09 -13.89 10.50
CA HIS A 371 -4.02 -13.81 11.96
C HIS A 371 -4.62 -12.48 12.46
N GLU A 372 -4.97 -12.39 13.73
CA GLU A 372 -5.37 -11.13 14.34
C GLU A 372 -4.22 -10.11 14.30
N TRP A 373 -4.55 -8.82 14.30
CA TRP A 373 -3.52 -7.78 14.21
C TRP A 373 -2.64 -7.79 15.46
N GLY A 374 -1.34 -8.06 15.28
CA GLY A 374 -0.39 -8.05 16.39
C GLY A 374 -0.41 -9.28 17.30
N SER A 375 -1.14 -10.35 16.94
CA SER A 375 -1.28 -11.54 17.79
C SER A 375 -0.07 -12.46 17.79
N ASP A 376 0.82 -12.35 16.80
CA ASP A 376 2.00 -13.19 16.69
C ASP A 376 3.19 -12.64 17.48
N ARG A 377 4.13 -13.54 17.79
CA ARG A 377 5.41 -13.16 18.37
C ARG A 377 6.30 -12.53 17.29
N PRO A 378 7.13 -11.52 17.63
CA PRO A 378 8.11 -10.96 16.71
C PRO A 378 9.29 -11.94 16.56
N SER A 379 9.09 -13.12 15.96
CA SER A 379 10.11 -14.16 15.74
C SER A 379 9.92 -14.84 14.38
N TRP A 380 10.98 -15.31 13.74
CA TRP A 380 10.85 -16.20 12.57
C TRP A 380 10.17 -17.52 12.95
N ALA A 381 9.51 -18.17 11.99
CA ALA A 381 9.02 -19.53 12.18
C ALA A 381 10.23 -20.47 12.31
N GLY A 382 10.16 -21.37 13.30
CA GLY A 382 11.22 -22.33 13.63
C GLY A 382 11.34 -23.44 12.60
#